data_AF-A0AAW7ERY2-F1
#
_entry.id   AF-A0AAW7ERY2-F1
#
_cell.length_a   1.000
_cell.length_b   1.000
_cell.length_c   1.000
_cell.angle_alpha   90.00
_cell.angle_beta   90.00
_cell.angle_gamma   90.00
#
_symmetry.space_group_name_H-M   'P 1'
#
loop_
_entity.id
_entity.type
_entity.pdbx_description
1 polymer ?
#
loop_
_entity_poly.entity_id
_entity_poly.type
_entity_poly.pdbx_seq_one_letter_code
_entity_poly.pdbx_strand_id
1 'polypeptide(L)'
;MRGGVELDMDVIKALRWLAETTNDPRGFSQRLEIAQNNYIKETSKKVNFGVVFDKAWYGDDVVAGFFSQAKSLIDSRRAFEISTASQIIPWVKQLGQNIDILDQMPGAKERAKRMLDSTSVYPDTALFELILAGNYAAMGYDVEFIPEKKGIAKTPEFKCSFHDGVDFVVECKRLQKGKYACQEESAHLRQIQPVELRIRSKRMSIWMDVTYKNEVDKIPDTYLVNHLSNYYGVDYNWDDEYGVGFIKQAKLHDLKKDVEINGSISFHTKLARLLKGKDLDDNNYNIIALGRSDERDPRFISKIKYASLVTWSCVSEQSLEGRSRHIKSTLAEIEKQTSSYGLGVGHIAIDIDVQKEVADKRREKNKKVAQEFEMESELVRLNIHYLLTRIEENHSWMVDETLDYFCSNDLVKYIVPLVQIFPDAIIFNNDLPAWYQK
;
A
#
# COMPACT_ATOMS: atom_id res chain seq x y z
N MET A 1 15.73 12.58 19.02
CA MET A 1 14.33 13.01 19.25
C MET A 1 13.62 11.83 19.91
N ARG A 2 12.96 12.01 21.07
CA ARG A 2 12.37 10.91 21.88
C ARG A 2 10.84 10.79 21.75
N GLY A 3 10.25 11.29 20.67
CA GLY A 3 8.81 11.22 20.41
C GLY A 3 8.52 10.65 19.02
N GLY A 4 7.28 10.23 18.83
CA GLY A 4 6.75 9.81 17.54
C GLY A 4 6.59 10.93 16.52
N VAL A 5 5.92 10.59 15.44
CA VAL A 5 5.47 11.54 14.42
C VAL A 5 4.27 12.32 14.95
N GLU A 6 3.27 11.63 15.50
CA GLU A 6 2.04 12.21 16.05
C GLU A 6 1.43 11.30 17.13
N LEU A 7 0.54 11.87 17.95
CA LEU A 7 -0.20 11.11 18.97
C LEU A 7 -1.55 10.70 18.39
N ASP A 8 -1.79 9.40 18.24
CA ASP A 8 -3.08 8.85 17.82
C ASP A 8 -3.57 7.83 18.85
N MET A 9 -4.71 8.15 19.49
CA MET A 9 -5.25 7.34 20.58
C MET A 9 -5.80 6.00 20.09
N ASP A 10 -6.32 5.92 18.88
CA ASP A 10 -6.86 4.68 18.33
C ASP A 10 -5.71 3.72 18.00
N VAL A 11 -4.62 4.23 17.42
CA VAL A 11 -3.40 3.45 17.20
C VAL A 11 -2.81 2.94 18.52
N ILE A 12 -2.81 3.76 19.58
CA ILE A 12 -2.37 3.34 20.92
C ILE A 12 -3.26 2.24 21.47
N LYS A 13 -4.59 2.39 21.40
CA LYS A 13 -5.54 1.37 21.83
C LYS A 13 -5.28 0.07 21.07
N ALA A 14 -5.16 0.13 19.74
CA ALA A 14 -4.89 -1.02 18.87
C ALA A 14 -3.67 -1.81 19.31
N LEU A 15 -2.53 -1.14 19.50
CA LEU A 15 -1.29 -1.78 19.93
C LEU A 15 -1.40 -2.40 21.33
N ARG A 16 -2.11 -1.76 22.26
CA ARG A 16 -2.34 -2.30 23.60
C ARG A 16 -3.19 -3.55 23.57
N TRP A 17 -4.32 -3.50 22.87
CA TRP A 17 -5.21 -4.65 22.72
C TRP A 17 -4.50 -5.83 22.07
N LEU A 18 -3.76 -5.59 20.97
CA LEU A 18 -2.94 -6.62 20.33
C LEU A 18 -1.95 -7.24 21.33
N ALA A 19 -1.24 -6.43 22.12
CA ALA A 19 -0.32 -6.95 23.15
C ALA A 19 -1.06 -7.85 24.17
N GLU A 20 -2.22 -7.42 24.65
CA GLU A 20 -3.06 -8.13 25.61
C GLU A 20 -3.65 -9.44 25.07
N THR A 21 -3.84 -9.55 23.74
CA THR A 21 -4.27 -10.81 23.11
C THR A 21 -3.17 -11.89 23.09
N THR A 22 -1.91 -11.51 23.29
CA THR A 22 -0.79 -12.45 23.35
C THR A 22 -0.60 -13.04 24.75
N ASN A 23 0.05 -14.21 24.82
CA ASN A 23 0.47 -14.78 26.10
C ASN A 23 1.67 -14.03 26.73
N ASP A 24 2.35 -13.17 25.97
CA ASP A 24 3.51 -12.39 26.42
C ASP A 24 3.44 -10.94 25.88
N PRO A 25 2.62 -10.07 26.51
CA PRO A 25 2.47 -8.68 26.07
C PRO A 25 3.78 -7.89 26.05
N ARG A 26 4.69 -8.20 26.98
CA ARG A 26 6.02 -7.56 27.02
C ARG A 26 6.90 -8.05 25.88
N GLY A 27 6.89 -9.36 25.61
CA GLY A 27 7.59 -9.95 24.46
C GLY A 27 7.11 -9.37 23.13
N PHE A 28 5.80 -9.18 22.96
CA PHE A 28 5.27 -8.51 21.76
C PHE A 28 5.84 -7.09 21.62
N SER A 29 5.82 -6.29 22.68
CA SER A 29 6.40 -4.94 22.68
C SER A 29 7.90 -4.94 22.36
N GLN A 30 8.64 -5.90 22.92
CA GLN A 30 10.08 -6.08 22.64
C GLN A 30 10.35 -6.45 21.17
N ARG A 31 9.53 -7.31 20.56
CA ARG A 31 9.63 -7.63 19.13
C ARG A 31 9.51 -6.37 18.27
N LEU A 32 8.56 -5.48 18.58
CA LEU A 32 8.39 -4.21 17.85
C LEU A 32 9.60 -3.28 18.04
N GLU A 33 10.14 -3.19 19.26
CA GLU A 33 11.34 -2.40 19.55
C GLU A 33 12.58 -2.93 18.82
N ILE A 34 12.73 -4.25 18.73
CA ILE A 34 13.79 -4.88 17.94
C ILE A 34 13.67 -4.48 16.46
N ALA A 35 12.47 -4.54 15.89
CA ALA A 35 12.22 -4.12 14.51
C ALA A 35 12.55 -2.62 14.28
N GLN A 36 12.13 -1.74 15.20
CA GLN A 36 12.50 -0.32 15.18
C GLN A 36 14.03 -0.14 15.20
N ASN A 37 14.72 -0.83 16.12
CA ASN A 37 16.18 -0.73 16.27
C ASN A 37 16.93 -1.27 15.05
N ASN A 38 16.47 -2.36 14.45
CA ASN A 38 17.01 -2.91 13.21
C ASN A 38 16.92 -1.89 12.08
N TYR A 39 15.75 -1.31 11.87
CA TYR A 39 15.56 -0.28 10.85
C TYR A 39 16.45 0.95 11.09
N ILE A 40 16.56 1.40 12.35
CA ILE A 40 17.47 2.51 12.71
C ILE A 40 18.92 2.15 12.39
N LYS A 41 19.36 0.94 12.73
CA LYS A 41 20.71 0.44 12.45
C LYS A 41 20.98 0.40 10.95
N GLU A 42 20.08 -0.17 10.16
CA GLU A 42 20.23 -0.27 8.69
C GLU A 42 20.27 1.11 8.04
N THR A 43 19.35 2.00 8.39
CA THR A 43 19.29 3.36 7.82
C THR A 43 20.40 4.29 8.32
N SER A 44 21.15 3.89 9.36
CA SER A 44 22.35 4.61 9.79
C SER A 44 23.61 4.21 9.00
N LYS A 45 23.56 3.13 8.21
CA LYS A 45 24.69 2.72 7.38
C LYS A 45 24.80 3.66 6.18
N LYS A 46 26.00 4.20 5.94
CA LYS A 46 26.28 5.08 4.79
C LYS A 46 25.94 4.46 3.43
N VAL A 47 26.05 3.13 3.30
CA VAL A 47 25.72 2.41 2.07
C VAL A 47 24.22 2.44 1.74
N ASN A 48 23.37 2.62 2.76
CA ASN A 48 21.90 2.67 2.61
C ASN A 48 21.37 4.11 2.46
N PHE A 49 22.24 5.12 2.41
CA PHE A 49 21.82 6.51 2.26
C PHE A 49 21.19 6.75 0.87
N GLY A 50 19.92 7.18 0.85
CA GLY A 50 19.17 7.41 -0.38
C GLY A 50 18.81 6.15 -1.16
N VAL A 51 19.00 4.97 -0.56
CA VAL A 51 18.58 3.69 -1.14
C VAL A 51 17.09 3.49 -0.88
N VAL A 52 16.39 2.87 -1.83
CA VAL A 52 14.98 2.49 -1.69
C VAL A 52 14.82 1.59 -0.47
N PHE A 53 13.77 1.84 0.32
CA PHE A 53 13.47 1.06 1.51
C PHE A 53 13.30 -0.43 1.19
N ASP A 54 13.87 -1.28 2.05
CA ASP A 54 13.72 -2.73 2.01
C ASP A 54 13.07 -3.22 3.32
N LYS A 55 11.98 -3.99 3.19
CA LYS A 55 11.24 -4.56 4.34
C LYS A 55 12.13 -5.45 5.21
N ALA A 56 13.16 -6.08 4.64
CA ALA A 56 14.13 -6.88 5.39
C ALA A 56 14.92 -6.05 6.43
N TRP A 57 14.93 -4.71 6.33
CA TRP A 57 15.58 -3.86 7.32
C TRP A 57 14.92 -3.89 8.69
N TYR A 58 13.67 -4.35 8.80
CA TYR A 58 13.04 -4.62 10.10
C TYR A 58 13.55 -5.92 10.76
N GLY A 59 14.17 -6.81 9.99
CA GLY A 59 14.56 -8.16 10.41
C GLY A 59 13.55 -9.23 9.98
N ASP A 60 13.79 -10.46 10.44
CA ASP A 60 13.06 -11.66 9.98
C ASP A 60 11.62 -11.77 10.50
N ASP A 61 11.28 -11.02 11.55
CA ASP A 61 9.94 -10.99 12.12
C ASP A 61 9.06 -10.00 11.35
N VAL A 62 8.37 -10.51 10.33
CA VAL A 62 7.51 -9.76 9.41
C VAL A 62 6.35 -9.08 10.16
N VAL A 63 5.75 -9.77 11.13
CA VAL A 63 4.63 -9.24 11.92
C VAL A 63 5.11 -8.08 12.80
N ALA A 64 6.26 -8.26 13.47
CA ALA A 64 6.83 -7.18 14.27
C ALA A 64 7.27 -5.99 13.40
N GLY A 65 7.88 -6.26 12.25
CA GLY A 65 8.21 -5.23 11.26
C GLY A 65 7.00 -4.40 10.84
N PHE A 66 5.87 -5.05 10.57
CA PHE A 66 4.61 -4.40 10.25
C PHE A 66 4.13 -3.47 11.39
N PHE A 67 3.87 -4.02 12.58
CA PHE A 67 3.30 -3.23 13.68
C PHE A 67 4.30 -2.24 14.30
N SER A 68 5.60 -2.39 14.05
CA SER A 68 6.62 -1.42 14.46
C SER A 68 6.39 -0.03 13.86
N GLN A 69 5.72 0.07 12.71
CA GLN A 69 5.40 1.36 12.08
C GLN A 69 4.31 2.11 12.83
N ALA A 70 3.26 1.39 13.27
CA ALA A 70 2.27 1.94 14.20
C ALA A 70 2.90 2.39 15.52
N LYS A 71 3.81 1.59 16.08
CA LYS A 71 4.57 1.99 17.27
C LYS A 71 5.42 3.24 17.01
N SER A 72 6.12 3.28 15.87
CA SER A 72 6.99 4.40 15.47
C SER A 72 6.23 5.71 15.25
N LEU A 73 4.99 5.63 14.77
CA LEU A 73 4.08 6.78 14.69
C LEU A 73 3.97 7.47 16.06
N ILE A 74 3.83 6.67 17.13
CA ILE A 74 3.58 7.15 18.50
C ILE A 74 4.87 7.53 19.23
N ASP A 75 5.94 6.73 19.10
CA ASP A 75 7.09 6.85 20.01
C ASP A 75 8.47 7.00 19.37
N SER A 76 8.60 6.80 18.06
CA SER A 76 9.91 6.79 17.40
C SER A 76 9.86 7.33 15.98
N ARG A 77 9.92 8.66 15.85
CA ARG A 77 10.09 9.33 14.55
C ARG A 77 11.30 8.81 13.77
N ARG A 78 12.37 8.42 14.46
CA ARG A 78 13.59 7.89 13.84
C ARG A 78 13.39 6.52 13.20
N ALA A 79 12.39 5.74 13.61
CA ALA A 79 12.05 4.44 13.04
C ALA A 79 10.83 4.46 12.09
N PHE A 80 10.21 5.62 11.88
CA PHE A 80 9.03 5.78 11.04
C PHE A 80 9.39 5.86 9.55
N GLU A 81 9.04 4.85 8.77
CA GLU A 81 9.25 4.73 7.33
C GLU A 81 8.00 5.17 6.55
N ILE A 82 8.06 6.40 6.04
CA ILE A 82 6.94 7.06 5.39
C ILE A 82 6.43 6.30 4.16
N SER A 83 7.30 5.57 3.43
CA SER A 83 6.89 4.83 2.24
C SER A 83 5.94 3.65 2.52
N THR A 84 5.91 3.17 3.76
CA THR A 84 5.03 2.06 4.18
C THR A 84 3.95 2.48 5.17
N ALA A 85 4.05 3.66 5.77
CA ALA A 85 3.13 4.11 6.80
C ALA A 85 1.67 4.11 6.32
N SER A 86 1.40 4.65 5.13
CA SER A 86 0.05 4.68 4.55
C SER A 86 -0.54 3.30 4.24
N GLN A 87 0.27 2.24 4.20
CA GLN A 87 -0.20 0.86 4.03
C GLN A 87 -0.54 0.17 5.36
N ILE A 88 -0.18 0.78 6.49
CA ILE A 88 -0.20 0.16 7.82
C ILE A 88 -1.08 0.96 8.78
N ILE A 89 -0.77 2.25 8.96
CA ILE A 89 -1.38 3.08 10.00
C ILE A 89 -2.90 3.17 9.87
N PRO A 90 -3.50 3.39 8.67
CA PRO A 90 -4.96 3.48 8.57
C PRO A 90 -5.66 2.24 9.12
N TRP A 91 -5.12 1.05 8.85
CA TRP A 91 -5.67 -0.21 9.33
C TRP A 91 -5.54 -0.35 10.84
N VAL A 92 -4.37 -0.05 11.40
CA VAL A 92 -4.18 -0.10 12.86
C VAL A 92 -5.07 0.92 13.57
N LYS A 93 -5.26 2.10 12.98
CA LYS A 93 -6.20 3.10 13.48
C LYS A 93 -7.64 2.57 13.47
N GLN A 94 -8.10 2.03 12.34
CA GLN A 94 -9.45 1.48 12.22
C GLN A 94 -9.70 0.31 13.18
N LEU A 95 -8.72 -0.58 13.37
CA LEU A 95 -8.78 -1.61 14.41
C LEU A 95 -8.99 -0.97 15.78
N GLY A 96 -8.24 0.09 16.07
CA GLY A 96 -8.27 0.85 17.31
C GLY A 96 -9.63 1.45 17.65
N GLN A 97 -10.35 1.93 16.64
CA GLN A 97 -11.70 2.49 16.78
C GLN A 97 -12.72 1.41 17.19
N ASN A 98 -12.48 0.16 16.84
CA ASN A 98 -13.40 -0.96 17.07
C ASN A 98 -13.05 -1.82 18.30
N ILE A 99 -12.02 -1.49 19.08
CA ILE A 99 -11.55 -2.37 20.16
C ILE A 99 -12.62 -2.72 21.17
N ASP A 100 -13.38 -1.73 21.64
CA ASP A 100 -14.36 -1.97 22.71
C ASP A 100 -15.40 -3.02 22.30
N ILE A 101 -15.69 -3.11 21.00
CA ILE A 101 -16.56 -4.09 20.37
C ILE A 101 -15.81 -5.42 20.14
N LEU A 102 -14.61 -5.36 19.54
CA LEU A 102 -13.80 -6.55 19.23
C LEU A 102 -13.36 -7.31 20.49
N ASP A 103 -13.18 -6.63 21.62
CA ASP A 103 -12.75 -7.26 22.88
C ASP A 103 -13.80 -8.24 23.43
N GLN A 104 -15.07 -7.98 23.11
CA GLN A 104 -16.24 -8.77 23.53
C GLN A 104 -16.69 -9.74 22.45
N MET A 105 -16.20 -9.59 21.22
CA MET A 105 -16.61 -10.38 20.07
C MET A 105 -16.06 -11.81 20.15
N PRO A 106 -16.92 -12.85 20.10
CA PRO A 106 -16.47 -14.23 20.12
C PRO A 106 -15.51 -14.56 18.97
N GLY A 107 -14.35 -15.13 19.31
CA GLY A 107 -13.32 -15.55 18.36
C GLY A 107 -12.38 -14.43 17.85
N ALA A 108 -12.62 -13.17 18.17
CA ALA A 108 -11.79 -12.06 17.70
C ALA A 108 -10.38 -12.07 18.33
N LYS A 109 -10.27 -12.34 19.64
CA LYS A 109 -8.98 -12.48 20.33
C LYS A 109 -8.18 -13.65 19.80
N GLU A 110 -8.82 -14.78 19.52
CA GLU A 110 -8.20 -15.95 18.92
C GLU A 110 -7.70 -15.65 17.50
N ARG A 111 -8.47 -14.91 16.69
CA ARG A 111 -8.04 -14.45 15.36
C ARG A 111 -6.81 -13.54 15.45
N ALA A 112 -6.84 -12.54 16.32
CA ALA A 112 -5.72 -11.63 16.54
C ALA A 112 -4.47 -12.36 17.05
N LYS A 113 -4.61 -13.23 18.06
CA LYS A 113 -3.51 -14.03 18.59
C LYS A 113 -2.82 -14.87 17.52
N ARG A 114 -3.58 -15.54 16.65
CA ARG A 114 -3.01 -16.35 15.54
C ARG A 114 -2.22 -15.51 14.55
N MET A 115 -2.69 -14.29 14.25
CA MET A 115 -1.93 -13.32 13.44
C MET A 115 -0.61 -12.95 14.12
N LEU A 116 -0.61 -12.74 15.43
CA LEU A 116 0.56 -12.31 16.21
C LEU A 116 1.57 -13.43 16.49
N ASP A 117 1.12 -14.69 16.59
CA ASP A 117 1.96 -15.87 16.83
C ASP A 117 2.82 -16.22 15.60
N SER A 118 2.45 -15.71 14.41
CA SER A 118 3.27 -15.82 13.21
C SER A 118 4.44 -14.83 13.23
N THR A 119 5.54 -15.20 12.58
CA THR A 119 6.69 -14.30 12.33
C THR A 119 6.95 -14.10 10.84
N SER A 120 6.36 -14.91 9.95
CA SER A 120 6.68 -14.93 8.53
C SER A 120 5.53 -14.51 7.62
N VAL A 121 4.30 -14.44 8.15
CA VAL A 121 3.10 -14.10 7.38
C VAL A 121 2.75 -12.64 7.63
N TYR A 122 2.55 -11.89 6.54
CA TYR A 122 2.14 -10.49 6.62
C TYR A 122 0.73 -10.40 7.23
N PRO A 123 0.47 -9.48 8.18
CA PRO A 123 -0.76 -9.47 8.98
C PRO A 123 -1.98 -8.83 8.28
N ASP A 124 -1.84 -8.35 7.05
CA ASP A 124 -2.87 -7.56 6.36
C ASP A 124 -4.22 -8.26 6.19
N THR A 125 -4.21 -9.56 5.91
CA THR A 125 -5.43 -10.35 5.69
C THR A 125 -6.22 -10.50 6.99
N ALA A 126 -5.57 -10.93 8.07
CA ALA A 126 -6.21 -11.05 9.37
C ALA A 126 -6.66 -9.69 9.94
N LEU A 127 -5.90 -8.63 9.66
CA LEU A 127 -6.28 -7.27 10.04
C LEU A 127 -7.52 -6.79 9.29
N PHE A 128 -7.61 -7.08 7.99
CA PHE A 128 -8.80 -6.78 7.17
C PHE A 128 -10.06 -7.47 7.71
N GLU A 129 -9.95 -8.75 8.10
CA GLU A 129 -11.05 -9.51 8.70
C GLU A 129 -11.52 -8.90 10.02
N LEU A 130 -10.59 -8.61 10.94
CA LEU A 130 -10.90 -7.99 12.23
C LEU A 130 -11.57 -6.63 12.07
N ILE A 131 -11.08 -5.82 11.13
CA ILE A 131 -11.65 -4.49 10.86
C ILE A 131 -13.05 -4.58 10.30
N LEU A 132 -13.30 -5.44 9.31
CA LEU A 132 -14.65 -5.60 8.77
C LEU A 132 -15.61 -6.17 9.82
N ALA A 133 -15.20 -7.16 10.60
CA ALA A 133 -16.01 -7.69 11.68
C ALA A 133 -16.40 -6.59 12.67
N GLY A 134 -15.42 -5.77 13.08
CA GLY A 134 -15.65 -4.59 13.93
C GLY A 134 -16.59 -3.57 13.29
N ASN A 135 -16.44 -3.27 12.00
CA ASN A 135 -17.30 -2.32 11.28
C ASN A 135 -18.75 -2.83 11.16
N TYR A 136 -18.97 -4.12 10.89
CA TYR A 136 -20.31 -4.72 10.93
C TYR A 136 -20.94 -4.59 12.33
N ALA A 137 -20.17 -4.91 13.37
CA ALA A 137 -20.65 -4.82 14.74
C ALA A 137 -20.93 -3.37 15.18
N ALA A 138 -20.15 -2.40 14.72
CA ALA A 138 -20.40 -0.97 14.93
C ALA A 138 -21.70 -0.49 14.27
N MET A 139 -22.18 -1.19 13.25
CA MET A 139 -23.50 -0.96 12.63
C MET A 139 -24.65 -1.67 13.37
N GLY A 140 -24.37 -2.32 14.50
CA GLY A 140 -25.37 -2.97 15.35
C GLY A 140 -25.61 -4.45 15.06
N TYR A 141 -24.77 -5.10 14.25
CA TYR A 141 -24.84 -6.54 14.01
C TYR A 141 -24.17 -7.32 15.14
N ASP A 142 -24.75 -8.46 15.50
CA ASP A 142 -24.07 -9.46 16.33
C ASP A 142 -23.11 -10.23 15.43
N VAL A 143 -21.82 -10.21 15.77
CA VAL A 143 -20.75 -10.79 14.95
C VAL A 143 -19.99 -11.83 15.75
N GLU A 144 -19.68 -12.97 15.12
CA GLU A 144 -18.87 -14.04 15.70
C GLU A 144 -17.95 -14.64 14.64
N PHE A 145 -16.66 -14.77 14.97
CA PHE A 145 -15.69 -15.44 14.10
C PHE A 145 -15.98 -16.94 14.05
N ILE A 146 -15.95 -17.51 12.84
CA ILE A 146 -16.18 -18.94 12.64
C ILE A 146 -14.85 -19.67 12.91
N PRO A 147 -14.83 -20.71 13.78
CA PRO A 147 -13.64 -21.51 14.00
C PRO A 147 -13.19 -22.26 12.74
N GLU A 148 -11.94 -22.07 12.34
CA GLU A 148 -11.34 -22.77 11.22
C GLU A 148 -11.28 -24.29 11.44
N LYS A 149 -11.60 -25.05 10.40
CA LYS A 149 -11.48 -26.51 10.38
C LYS A 149 -10.23 -26.95 9.60
N LYS A 150 -9.05 -26.65 10.17
CA LYS A 150 -7.73 -26.92 9.53
C LYS A 150 -7.63 -28.36 9.04
N GLY A 151 -7.26 -28.53 7.76
CA GLY A 151 -7.10 -29.84 7.12
C GLY A 151 -8.41 -30.56 6.75
N ILE A 152 -9.57 -29.98 7.06
CA ILE A 152 -10.89 -30.56 6.78
C ILE A 152 -11.60 -29.75 5.70
N ALA A 153 -11.84 -28.46 5.95
CA ALA A 153 -12.53 -27.57 5.03
C ALA A 153 -12.13 -26.11 5.26
N LYS A 154 -12.20 -25.30 4.21
CA LYS A 154 -12.17 -23.85 4.35
C LYS A 154 -13.51 -23.37 4.90
N THR A 155 -13.49 -22.34 5.75
CA THR A 155 -14.66 -21.75 6.39
C THR A 155 -14.70 -20.26 6.07
N PRO A 156 -15.88 -19.64 5.94
CA PRO A 156 -15.99 -18.19 5.98
C PRO A 156 -15.36 -17.62 7.26
N GLU A 157 -15.08 -16.33 7.27
CA GLU A 157 -14.30 -15.74 8.34
C GLU A 157 -15.14 -15.45 9.59
N PHE A 158 -16.32 -14.87 9.41
CA PHE A 158 -17.26 -14.58 10.50
C PHE A 158 -18.71 -14.63 10.02
N LYS A 159 -19.65 -14.78 10.95
CA LYS A 159 -21.08 -14.66 10.72
C LYS A 159 -21.62 -13.38 11.33
N CYS A 160 -22.69 -12.86 10.74
CA CYS A 160 -23.42 -11.68 11.21
C CYS A 160 -24.90 -12.03 11.34
N SER A 161 -25.51 -11.56 12.43
CA SER A 161 -26.95 -11.64 12.69
C SER A 161 -27.46 -10.30 13.22
N PHE A 162 -28.76 -10.01 13.07
CA PHE A 162 -29.35 -8.78 13.57
C PHE A 162 -30.73 -9.05 14.19
N HIS A 163 -30.82 -9.12 15.53
CA HIS A 163 -32.08 -9.03 16.31
C HIS A 163 -33.31 -9.72 15.65
N ASP A 164 -33.22 -11.03 15.38
CA ASP A 164 -34.22 -11.90 14.69
C ASP A 164 -34.35 -11.75 13.16
N GLY A 165 -33.39 -11.07 12.53
CA GLY A 165 -33.31 -10.84 11.09
C GLY A 165 -32.62 -11.97 10.31
N VAL A 166 -32.03 -11.57 9.18
CA VAL A 166 -31.37 -12.48 8.25
C VAL A 166 -29.92 -12.68 8.65
N ASP A 167 -29.53 -13.93 8.87
CA ASP A 167 -28.14 -14.32 9.11
C ASP A 167 -27.37 -14.43 7.78
N PHE A 168 -26.12 -13.99 7.80
CA PHE A 168 -25.20 -14.16 6.68
C PHE A 168 -23.77 -14.37 7.17
N VAL A 169 -22.94 -14.98 6.32
CA VAL A 169 -21.50 -15.14 6.54
C VAL A 169 -20.71 -14.20 5.67
N VAL A 170 -19.54 -13.81 6.15
CA VAL A 170 -18.63 -12.90 5.47
C VAL A 170 -17.31 -13.59 5.15
N GLU A 171 -16.86 -13.43 3.91
CA GLU A 171 -15.58 -13.92 3.44
C GLU A 171 -14.73 -12.75 2.93
N CYS A 172 -13.51 -12.64 3.43
CA CYS A 172 -12.61 -11.52 3.14
C CYS A 172 -11.41 -11.99 2.30
N LYS A 173 -11.05 -11.23 1.26
CA LYS A 173 -9.87 -11.49 0.43
C LYS A 173 -9.05 -10.22 0.22
N ARG A 174 -7.78 -10.26 0.63
CA ARG A 174 -6.81 -9.19 0.38
C ARG A 174 -5.97 -9.53 -0.86
N LEU A 175 -6.03 -8.68 -1.88
CA LEU A 175 -5.25 -8.82 -3.10
C LEU A 175 -4.14 -7.78 -3.13
N GLN A 176 -2.91 -8.24 -2.84
CA GLN A 176 -1.70 -7.45 -3.00
C GLN A 176 -1.34 -7.25 -4.49
N LYS A 177 -0.32 -6.42 -4.71
CA LYS A 177 0.29 -6.22 -6.03
C LYS A 177 0.65 -7.56 -6.69
N GLY A 178 0.23 -7.74 -7.94
CA GLY A 178 0.44 -8.99 -8.67
C GLY A 178 1.90 -9.23 -9.06
N LYS A 179 2.30 -10.50 -9.20
CA LYS A 179 3.65 -10.92 -9.60
C LYS A 179 4.18 -10.18 -10.83
N TYR A 180 3.34 -9.96 -11.84
CA TYR A 180 3.72 -9.24 -13.06
C TYR A 180 4.19 -7.81 -12.75
N ALA A 181 3.42 -7.06 -11.96
CA ALA A 181 3.77 -5.69 -11.59
C ALA A 181 5.10 -5.64 -10.79
N CYS A 182 5.33 -6.59 -9.88
CA CYS A 182 6.60 -6.71 -9.16
C CYS A 182 7.78 -7.05 -10.10
N GLN A 183 7.56 -7.88 -11.11
CA GLN A 183 8.57 -8.23 -12.12
C GLN A 183 8.91 -7.05 -13.02
N GLU A 184 7.91 -6.25 -13.40
CA GLU A 184 8.10 -5.03 -14.19
C GLU A 184 8.91 -3.98 -13.44
N GLU A 185 8.59 -3.73 -12.15
CA GLU A 185 9.40 -2.85 -11.30
C GLU A 185 10.84 -3.35 -11.17
N SER A 186 11.02 -4.66 -10.99
CA SER A 186 12.34 -5.28 -10.94
C SER A 186 13.10 -5.13 -12.27
N ALA A 187 12.40 -5.17 -13.41
CA ALA A 187 13.00 -4.93 -14.72
C ALA A 187 13.41 -3.47 -14.90
N HIS A 188 12.57 -2.53 -14.46
CA HIS A 188 12.93 -1.11 -14.47
C HIS A 188 14.15 -0.82 -13.59
N LEU A 189 14.25 -1.43 -12.41
CA LEU A 189 15.44 -1.25 -11.55
C LEU A 189 16.75 -1.67 -12.24
N ARG A 190 16.72 -2.69 -13.12
CA ARG A 190 17.88 -3.05 -13.94
C ARG A 190 18.24 -1.97 -14.96
N GLN A 191 17.23 -1.35 -15.59
CA GLN A 191 17.42 -0.22 -16.51
C GLN A 191 18.03 1.01 -15.81
N ILE A 192 17.67 1.24 -14.54
CA ILE A 192 18.13 2.39 -13.76
C ILE A 192 19.58 2.25 -13.29
N GLN A 193 20.07 1.05 -13.02
CA GLN A 193 21.40 0.87 -12.45
C GLN A 193 22.52 1.52 -13.31
N PRO A 194 22.60 1.32 -14.65
CA PRO A 194 23.58 2.02 -15.49
C PRO A 194 23.36 3.54 -15.54
N VAL A 195 22.11 4.00 -15.52
CA VAL A 195 21.74 5.41 -15.50
C VAL A 195 22.25 6.08 -14.22
N GLU A 196 22.06 5.44 -13.07
CA GLU A 196 22.55 5.92 -11.78
C GLU A 196 24.08 6.04 -11.77
N LEU A 197 24.80 5.02 -12.26
CA LEU A 197 26.26 5.07 -12.36
C LEU A 197 26.73 6.24 -13.25
N ARG A 198 26.05 6.47 -14.37
CA ARG A 198 26.35 7.57 -15.28
C ARG A 198 26.08 8.93 -14.64
N ILE A 199 24.91 9.12 -14.03
CA ILE A 199 24.55 10.35 -13.31
C ILE A 199 25.55 10.64 -12.19
N ARG A 200 25.94 9.62 -11.41
CA ARG A 200 26.91 9.77 -10.32
C ARG A 200 28.30 10.14 -10.84
N SER A 201 28.79 9.46 -11.87
CA SER A 201 30.13 9.72 -12.44
C SER A 201 30.25 11.10 -13.07
N LYS A 202 29.18 11.60 -13.70
CA LYS A 202 29.14 12.91 -14.36
C LYS A 202 28.53 14.02 -13.51
N ARG A 203 28.08 13.72 -12.28
CA ARG A 203 27.46 14.65 -11.33
C ARG A 203 26.25 15.39 -11.94
N MET A 204 25.39 14.67 -12.63
CA MET A 204 24.28 15.23 -13.40
C MET A 204 23.10 15.59 -12.49
N SER A 205 22.37 16.64 -12.87
CA SER A 205 21.08 17.00 -12.26
C SER A 205 20.04 17.11 -13.37
N ILE A 206 19.41 15.98 -13.67
CA ILE A 206 18.49 15.83 -14.80
C ILE A 206 17.14 15.29 -14.34
N TRP A 207 16.13 15.60 -15.13
CA TRP A 207 14.87 14.88 -15.11
C TRP A 207 14.78 14.08 -16.41
N MET A 208 14.81 12.76 -16.28
CA MET A 208 14.51 11.83 -17.36
C MET A 208 13.06 11.35 -17.18
N ASP A 209 12.27 11.39 -18.24
CA ASP A 209 10.93 10.79 -18.26
C ASP A 209 10.89 9.78 -19.41
N VAL A 210 10.38 8.58 -19.13
CA VAL A 210 10.30 7.51 -20.12
C VAL A 210 8.96 6.79 -20.05
N THR A 211 8.31 6.67 -21.21
CA THR A 211 7.15 5.81 -21.42
C THR A 211 7.57 4.62 -22.27
N TYR A 212 7.61 3.43 -21.68
CA TYR A 212 7.94 2.19 -22.39
C TYR A 212 6.76 1.74 -23.25
N LYS A 213 7.01 1.46 -24.53
CA LYS A 213 6.03 0.88 -25.47
C LYS A 213 6.00 -0.64 -25.43
N ASN A 214 7.07 -1.26 -24.92
CA ASN A 214 7.23 -2.70 -24.79
C ASN A 214 7.33 -3.09 -23.32
N GLU A 215 7.13 -4.37 -23.01
CA GLU A 215 7.41 -4.91 -21.68
C GLU A 215 8.85 -4.57 -21.26
N VAL A 216 9.02 -4.01 -20.07
CA VAL A 216 10.30 -3.48 -19.59
C VAL A 216 11.39 -4.55 -19.54
N ASP A 217 11.02 -5.82 -19.36
CA ASP A 217 11.94 -6.95 -19.33
C ASP A 217 12.45 -7.39 -20.71
N LYS A 218 11.86 -6.90 -21.81
CA LYS A 218 12.29 -7.16 -23.19
C LYS A 218 13.18 -6.05 -23.76
N ILE A 219 13.33 -4.96 -23.02
CA ILE A 219 14.13 -3.81 -23.45
C ILE A 219 15.59 -4.06 -23.06
N PRO A 220 16.58 -3.74 -23.93
CA PRO A 220 17.98 -3.85 -23.58
C PRO A 220 18.32 -3.09 -22.29
N ASP A 221 19.03 -3.68 -21.34
CA ASP A 221 19.39 -3.03 -20.05
C ASP A 221 20.21 -1.74 -20.22
N THR A 222 20.78 -1.51 -21.42
CA THR A 222 21.54 -0.29 -21.76
C THR A 222 20.68 0.83 -22.36
N TYR A 223 19.39 0.59 -22.60
CA TYR A 223 18.52 1.50 -23.35
C TYR A 223 18.51 2.92 -22.76
N LEU A 224 18.15 3.07 -21.48
CA LEU A 224 18.08 4.39 -20.85
C LEU A 224 19.45 5.09 -20.77
N VAL A 225 20.53 4.35 -20.52
CA VAL A 225 21.87 4.96 -20.42
C VAL A 225 22.42 5.37 -21.80
N ASN A 226 22.00 4.72 -22.87
CA ASN A 226 22.32 5.13 -24.24
C ASN A 226 21.67 6.48 -24.56
N HIS A 227 20.39 6.67 -24.23
CA HIS A 227 19.74 7.98 -24.34
C HIS A 227 20.40 9.04 -23.46
N LEU A 228 20.74 8.69 -22.22
CA LEU A 228 21.49 9.59 -21.33
C LEU A 228 22.84 10.01 -21.90
N SER A 229 23.49 9.13 -22.66
CA SER A 229 24.79 9.42 -23.27
C SER A 229 24.71 10.45 -24.39
N ASN A 230 23.52 10.61 -25.00
CA ASN A 230 23.25 11.62 -26.02
C ASN A 230 22.85 13.00 -25.44
N TYR A 231 22.68 13.11 -24.13
CA TYR A 231 22.35 14.37 -23.48
C TYR A 231 23.60 15.20 -23.16
N TYR A 232 23.70 16.39 -23.77
CA TYR A 232 24.82 17.32 -23.61
C TYR A 232 24.41 18.68 -23.01
N GLY A 233 23.37 18.69 -22.15
CA GLY A 233 22.89 19.91 -21.48
C GLY A 233 21.84 20.70 -22.28
N VAL A 234 21.35 20.13 -23.37
CA VAL A 234 20.22 20.63 -24.16
C VAL A 234 19.12 19.58 -24.09
N ASP A 235 17.86 20.02 -23.99
CA ASP A 235 16.68 19.16 -23.98
C ASP A 235 16.79 18.09 -25.07
N TYR A 236 16.77 16.83 -24.64
CA TYR A 236 16.88 15.66 -25.51
C TYR A 236 15.55 14.92 -25.48
N ASN A 237 14.99 14.59 -26.65
CA ASN A 237 13.75 13.83 -26.78
C ASN A 237 14.00 12.66 -27.71
N TRP A 238 13.29 11.56 -27.51
CA TRP A 238 13.33 10.42 -28.41
C TRP A 238 11.95 9.76 -28.52
N ASP A 239 11.77 9.07 -29.63
CA ASP A 239 10.62 8.24 -29.95
C ASP A 239 11.13 7.11 -30.85
N ASP A 240 11.19 5.89 -30.32
CA ASP A 240 11.68 4.72 -31.03
C ASP A 240 10.81 3.48 -30.78
N GLU A 241 11.32 2.31 -31.14
CA GLU A 241 10.60 1.05 -31.01
C GLU A 241 10.38 0.62 -29.55
N TYR A 242 11.21 1.05 -28.60
CA TYR A 242 11.13 0.65 -27.20
C TYR A 242 10.36 1.65 -26.34
N GLY A 243 10.36 2.93 -26.69
CA GLY A 243 9.67 3.94 -25.90
C GLY A 243 9.67 5.35 -26.49
N VAL A 244 9.03 6.25 -25.75
CA VAL A 244 9.11 7.70 -25.93
C VAL A 244 9.66 8.28 -24.64
N GLY A 245 10.47 9.33 -24.74
CA GLY A 245 10.90 10.02 -23.54
C GLY A 245 11.67 11.29 -23.79
N PHE A 246 12.12 11.89 -22.69
CA PHE A 246 12.99 13.06 -22.72
C PHE A 246 13.98 13.10 -21.56
N ILE A 247 15.00 13.93 -21.72
CA ILE A 247 15.93 14.36 -20.66
C ILE A 247 15.98 15.89 -20.67
N LYS A 248 15.71 16.47 -19.49
CA LYS A 248 15.78 17.90 -19.23
C LYS A 248 16.63 18.18 -18.00
N GLN A 249 16.98 19.45 -17.79
CA GLN A 249 17.59 19.87 -16.54
C GLN A 249 16.57 19.77 -15.38
N ALA A 250 16.97 19.15 -14.27
CA ALA A 250 16.14 19.13 -13.07
C ALA A 250 16.14 20.50 -12.37
N LYS A 251 15.05 20.85 -11.69
CA LYS A 251 14.92 22.11 -10.94
C LYS A 251 15.67 22.08 -9.60
N LEU A 252 17.00 21.95 -9.67
CA LEU A 252 17.85 21.84 -8.49
C LEU A 252 17.81 23.10 -7.59
N HIS A 253 17.52 24.27 -8.16
CA HIS A 253 17.41 25.52 -7.41
C HIS A 253 16.26 25.46 -6.38
N ASP A 254 15.07 25.03 -6.80
CA ASP A 254 13.88 24.96 -5.94
C ASP A 254 14.10 23.96 -4.80
N LEU A 255 14.72 22.81 -5.12
CA LEU A 255 15.09 21.80 -4.13
C LEU A 255 16.11 22.32 -3.10
N LYS A 256 17.14 23.06 -3.54
CA LYS A 256 18.12 23.66 -2.63
C LYS A 256 17.49 24.70 -1.73
N LYS A 257 16.63 25.55 -2.29
CA LYS A 257 15.88 26.56 -1.53
C LYS A 257 15.01 25.92 -0.45
N ASP A 258 14.32 24.82 -0.76
CA ASP A 258 13.51 24.09 0.23
C ASP A 258 14.38 23.54 1.37
N VAL A 259 15.53 22.94 1.07
CA VAL A 259 16.46 22.43 2.08
C VAL A 259 17.10 23.55 2.90
N GLU A 260 17.37 24.71 2.31
CA GLU A 260 17.87 25.89 3.05
C GLU A 260 16.84 26.42 4.05
N ILE A 261 15.55 26.39 3.68
CA ILE A 261 14.45 26.85 4.55
C ILE A 261 14.12 25.81 5.64
N ASN A 262 14.02 24.53 5.27
CA ASN A 262 13.52 23.46 6.15
C ASN A 262 14.64 22.65 6.83
N GLY A 263 15.89 22.85 6.43
CA GLY A 263 17.09 22.20 6.95
C GLY A 263 17.44 20.87 6.28
N SER A 264 16.47 20.01 5.99
CA SER A 264 16.69 18.75 5.27
C SER A 264 15.40 18.20 4.64
N ILE A 265 15.55 17.23 3.74
CA ILE A 265 14.45 16.59 3.01
C ILE A 265 14.67 15.09 2.87
N SER A 266 13.60 14.30 2.82
CA SER A 266 13.64 12.84 2.62
C SER A 266 13.58 12.45 1.14
N PHE A 267 13.96 11.22 0.82
CA PHE A 267 14.01 10.69 -0.56
C PHE A 267 12.64 10.20 -1.05
N HIS A 268 11.61 11.07 -0.99
CA HIS A 268 10.23 10.72 -1.37
C HIS A 268 9.58 11.80 -2.24
N THR A 269 8.24 11.78 -2.32
CA THR A 269 7.37 12.58 -3.19
C THR A 269 7.76 14.05 -3.25
N LYS A 270 8.03 14.71 -2.11
CA LYS A 270 8.44 16.13 -2.09
C LYS A 270 9.72 16.39 -2.88
N LEU A 271 10.75 15.56 -2.70
CA LEU A 271 12.02 15.71 -3.39
C LEU A 271 11.83 15.50 -4.90
N ALA A 272 11.12 14.45 -5.29
CA ALA A 272 10.79 14.20 -6.70
C ALA A 272 9.96 15.33 -7.32
N ARG A 273 8.92 15.82 -6.64
CA ARG A 273 8.10 16.97 -7.05
C ARG A 273 8.93 18.23 -7.25
N LEU A 274 9.85 18.54 -6.33
CA LEU A 274 10.74 19.70 -6.45
C LEU A 274 11.72 19.55 -7.63
N LEU A 275 12.26 18.36 -7.89
CA LEU A 275 13.12 18.13 -9.06
C LEU A 275 12.36 18.27 -10.39
N LYS A 276 11.12 17.77 -10.42
CA LYS A 276 10.21 17.89 -11.57
C LYS A 276 9.73 19.33 -11.76
N GLY A 277 9.50 20.03 -10.65
CA GLY A 277 8.99 21.39 -10.61
C GLY A 277 7.50 21.53 -10.83
N LYS A 278 6.76 20.43 -10.71
CA LYS A 278 5.30 20.29 -10.71
C LYS A 278 4.93 18.96 -10.04
N ASP A 279 3.65 18.72 -9.79
CA ASP A 279 3.16 17.49 -9.17
C ASP A 279 3.62 16.25 -9.94
N LEU A 280 3.88 15.16 -9.20
CA LEU A 280 4.12 13.86 -9.81
C LEU A 280 2.78 13.39 -10.39
N ASP A 281 2.78 13.12 -11.69
CA ASP A 281 1.60 12.56 -12.36
C ASP A 281 1.58 11.05 -12.03
N ASP A 282 0.76 10.24 -12.72
CA ASP A 282 0.54 8.80 -12.50
C ASP A 282 1.75 7.89 -12.85
N ASN A 283 2.95 8.38 -12.60
CA ASN A 283 4.21 7.77 -12.97
C ASN A 283 4.92 7.22 -11.74
N ASN A 284 5.56 6.06 -11.93
CA ASN A 284 6.57 5.59 -11.02
C ASN A 284 7.80 6.52 -11.08
N TYR A 285 8.62 6.54 -10.03
CA TYR A 285 9.81 7.39 -10.01
C TYR A 285 10.99 6.79 -9.24
N ASN A 286 12.18 7.25 -9.60
CA ASN A 286 13.44 6.98 -8.91
C ASN A 286 14.18 8.29 -8.69
N ILE A 287 14.64 8.50 -7.45
CA ILE A 287 15.47 9.65 -7.07
C ILE A 287 16.92 9.20 -6.99
N ILE A 288 17.80 9.94 -7.67
CA ILE A 288 19.25 9.71 -7.61
C ILE A 288 19.88 11.01 -7.14
N ALA A 289 20.24 11.08 -5.86
CA ALA A 289 20.84 12.28 -5.28
C ALA A 289 22.16 11.98 -4.56
N LEU A 290 23.08 12.92 -4.63
CA LEU A 290 24.31 12.91 -3.84
C LEU A 290 24.40 14.18 -2.99
N GLY A 291 24.75 13.98 -1.74
CA GLY A 291 24.89 15.07 -0.80
C GLY A 291 25.46 14.64 0.54
N ARG A 292 25.23 15.49 1.54
CA ARG A 292 25.49 15.17 2.94
C ARG A 292 24.16 14.76 3.58
N SER A 293 24.16 13.61 4.25
CA SER A 293 23.05 13.23 5.12
C SER A 293 22.88 14.24 6.25
N ASP A 294 21.67 14.37 6.80
CA ASP A 294 21.45 15.11 8.03
C ASP A 294 22.06 14.35 9.21
N GLU A 295 22.75 15.05 10.10
CA GLU A 295 23.37 14.43 11.29
C GLU A 295 22.33 14.06 12.35
N ARG A 296 21.17 14.72 12.32
CA ARG A 296 20.04 14.46 13.22
C ARG A 296 19.28 13.21 12.80
N ASP A 297 19.18 12.96 11.50
CA ASP A 297 18.56 11.78 10.92
C ASP A 297 19.19 11.44 9.55
N PRO A 298 20.01 10.37 9.46
CA PRO A 298 20.76 10.06 8.25
C PRO A 298 19.90 9.64 7.06
N ARG A 299 18.59 9.44 7.24
CA ARG A 299 17.65 9.19 6.14
C ARG A 299 17.36 10.43 5.29
N PHE A 300 17.64 11.61 5.83
CA PHE A 300 17.38 12.89 5.19
C PHE A 300 18.66 13.46 4.58
N ILE A 301 18.54 14.23 3.50
CA ILE A 301 19.63 14.97 2.87
C ILE A 301 19.58 16.44 3.31
N SER A 302 20.68 16.94 3.87
CA SER A 302 20.80 18.32 4.40
C SER A 302 21.63 19.24 3.50
N LYS A 303 22.45 18.68 2.61
CA LYS A 303 23.17 19.44 1.58
C LYS A 303 23.18 18.67 0.28
N ILE A 304 22.67 19.27 -0.78
CA ILE A 304 22.50 18.62 -2.08
C ILE A 304 23.58 19.12 -3.03
N LYS A 305 24.43 18.21 -3.52
CA LYS A 305 25.44 18.52 -4.55
C LYS A 305 24.82 18.45 -5.94
N TYR A 306 24.16 17.32 -6.24
CA TYR A 306 23.37 17.10 -7.43
C TYR A 306 22.23 16.14 -7.10
N ALA A 307 21.14 16.23 -7.85
CA ALA A 307 20.00 15.36 -7.71
C ALA A 307 19.29 15.24 -9.06
N SER A 308 18.92 14.01 -9.40
CA SER A 308 18.24 13.66 -10.63
C SER A 308 16.97 12.86 -10.32
N LEU A 309 16.01 12.98 -11.22
CA LEU A 309 14.73 12.28 -11.18
C LEU A 309 14.62 11.44 -12.46
N VAL A 310 14.24 10.18 -12.30
CA VAL A 310 13.74 9.37 -13.42
C VAL A 310 12.27 9.07 -13.15
N THR A 311 11.37 9.50 -14.02
CA THR A 311 9.96 9.12 -14.00
C THR A 311 9.69 8.13 -15.11
N TRP A 312 8.82 7.15 -14.86
CA TRP A 312 8.53 6.13 -15.84
C TRP A 312 7.11 5.57 -15.78
N SER A 313 6.65 5.14 -16.95
CA SER A 313 5.41 4.39 -17.15
C SER A 313 5.61 3.31 -18.22
N CYS A 314 4.68 2.36 -18.31
CA CYS A 314 4.70 1.29 -19.31
C CYS A 314 3.30 1.14 -19.89
N VAL A 315 3.18 1.41 -21.19
CA VAL A 315 1.90 1.43 -21.92
C VAL A 315 1.75 0.24 -22.86
N SER A 316 2.63 -0.76 -22.76
CA SER A 316 2.50 -1.97 -23.56
C SER A 316 1.20 -2.70 -23.21
N GLU A 317 0.54 -3.27 -24.22
CA GLU A 317 -0.72 -3.98 -24.02
C GLU A 317 -0.55 -5.15 -23.05
N GLN A 318 0.57 -5.86 -23.16
CA GLN A 318 0.94 -6.97 -22.27
C GLN A 318 1.11 -6.51 -20.83
N SER A 319 1.74 -5.35 -20.59
CA SER A 319 1.88 -4.78 -19.25
C SER A 319 0.53 -4.39 -18.67
N LEU A 320 -0.25 -3.66 -19.46
CA LEU A 320 -1.57 -3.23 -19.09
C LEU A 320 -2.47 -4.42 -18.75
N GLU A 321 -2.44 -5.50 -19.53
CA GLU A 321 -3.14 -6.76 -19.24
C GLU A 321 -2.61 -7.48 -17.99
N GLY A 322 -1.29 -7.63 -17.88
CA GLY A 322 -0.63 -8.35 -16.78
C GLY A 322 -0.83 -7.69 -15.42
N ARG A 323 -0.90 -6.34 -15.38
CA ARG A 323 -1.12 -5.57 -14.15
C ARG A 323 -2.60 -5.41 -13.80
N SER A 324 -3.51 -5.41 -14.77
CA SER A 324 -4.97 -5.28 -14.56
C SER A 324 -5.69 -6.63 -14.33
N ARG A 325 -5.16 -7.47 -13.43
CA ARG A 325 -5.75 -8.78 -13.12
C ARG A 325 -7.15 -8.66 -12.52
N HIS A 326 -8.10 -9.38 -13.11
CA HIS A 326 -9.48 -9.43 -12.65
C HIS A 326 -9.69 -10.40 -11.47
N ILE A 327 -10.79 -10.24 -10.74
CA ILE A 327 -11.12 -11.01 -9.53
C ILE A 327 -11.75 -12.39 -9.76
N LYS A 328 -11.93 -12.87 -10.99
CA LYS A 328 -12.72 -14.09 -11.30
C LYS A 328 -12.39 -15.32 -10.44
N SER A 329 -11.11 -15.67 -10.28
CA SER A 329 -10.72 -16.82 -9.44
C SER A 329 -10.99 -16.59 -7.96
N THR A 330 -10.75 -15.36 -7.49
CA THR A 330 -11.03 -14.96 -6.11
C THR A 330 -12.52 -14.99 -5.80
N LEU A 331 -13.36 -14.57 -6.75
CA LEU A 331 -14.81 -14.61 -6.62
C LEU A 331 -15.32 -16.06 -6.53
N ALA A 332 -14.83 -16.95 -7.40
CA ALA A 332 -15.16 -18.37 -7.32
C ALA A 332 -14.69 -19.03 -6.00
N GLU A 333 -13.55 -18.60 -5.46
CA GLU A 333 -13.10 -19.06 -4.14
C GLU A 333 -13.98 -18.56 -2.98
N ILE A 334 -14.46 -17.32 -3.07
CA ILE A 334 -15.39 -16.75 -2.09
C ILE A 334 -16.69 -17.54 -2.10
N GLU A 335 -17.31 -17.67 -3.28
CA GLU A 335 -18.55 -18.41 -3.47
C GLU A 335 -18.45 -19.82 -2.88
N LYS A 336 -17.40 -20.58 -3.26
CA LYS A 336 -17.19 -21.94 -2.76
C LYS A 336 -17.10 -22.01 -1.23
N GLN A 337 -16.52 -21.00 -0.59
CA GLN A 337 -16.38 -20.97 0.87
C GLN A 337 -17.69 -20.60 1.56
N THR A 338 -18.56 -19.83 0.91
CA THR A 338 -19.85 -19.40 1.46
C THR A 338 -21.01 -20.36 1.18
N SER A 339 -21.00 -21.13 0.08
CA SER A 339 -22.12 -21.98 -0.40
C SER A 339 -22.65 -23.07 0.56
N SER A 340 -22.09 -23.22 1.75
CA SER A 340 -22.51 -24.23 2.74
C SER A 340 -22.90 -23.60 4.07
N TYR A 341 -23.10 -22.28 4.09
CA TYR A 341 -23.28 -21.47 5.28
C TYR A 341 -24.47 -20.51 5.18
N GLY A 342 -25.32 -20.64 4.16
CA GLY A 342 -26.41 -19.70 3.93
C GLY A 342 -25.91 -18.46 3.18
N LEU A 343 -26.59 -17.34 3.37
CA LEU A 343 -26.29 -16.12 2.62
C LEU A 343 -24.85 -15.68 2.85
N GLY A 344 -24.13 -15.44 1.76
CA GLY A 344 -22.72 -15.05 1.74
C GLY A 344 -22.55 -13.59 1.34
N VAL A 345 -21.58 -12.93 1.96
CA VAL A 345 -21.10 -11.60 1.59
C VAL A 345 -19.60 -11.67 1.35
N GLY A 346 -19.17 -11.31 0.15
CA GLY A 346 -17.76 -11.25 -0.21
C GLY A 346 -17.21 -9.84 -0.05
N HIS A 347 -16.02 -9.72 0.54
CA HIS A 347 -15.24 -8.49 0.54
C HIS A 347 -13.87 -8.73 -0.10
N ILE A 348 -13.51 -7.94 -1.11
CA ILE A 348 -12.22 -7.99 -1.78
C ILE A 348 -11.53 -6.63 -1.65
N ALA A 349 -10.39 -6.57 -0.96
CA ALA A 349 -9.58 -5.36 -0.86
C ALA A 349 -8.38 -5.42 -1.82
N ILE A 350 -8.19 -4.38 -2.63
CA ILE A 350 -7.24 -4.34 -3.74
C ILE A 350 -6.39 -3.07 -3.66
N ASP A 351 -5.07 -3.21 -3.66
CA ASP A 351 -4.19 -2.06 -3.92
C ASP A 351 -4.24 -1.71 -5.41
N ILE A 352 -4.50 -0.44 -5.70
CA ILE A 352 -4.51 0.04 -7.08
C ILE A 352 -3.10 0.36 -7.58
N ASP A 353 -2.94 0.29 -8.90
CA ASP A 353 -1.70 0.70 -9.56
C ASP A 353 -1.57 2.23 -9.53
N VAL A 354 -0.33 2.73 -9.59
CA VAL A 354 -0.07 4.17 -9.69
C VAL A 354 -0.53 4.73 -11.03
N GLN A 355 -0.50 3.93 -12.10
CA GLN A 355 -0.99 4.30 -13.43
C GLN A 355 -2.50 4.15 -13.51
N LYS A 356 -3.19 5.27 -13.74
CA LYS A 356 -4.65 5.34 -13.77
C LYS A 356 -5.27 4.41 -14.80
N GLU A 357 -4.67 4.28 -15.98
CA GLU A 357 -5.18 3.42 -17.06
C GLU A 357 -5.21 1.95 -16.64
N VAL A 358 -4.24 1.51 -15.82
CA VAL A 358 -4.22 0.15 -15.27
C VAL A 358 -5.31 -0.01 -14.20
N ALA A 359 -5.50 1.01 -13.34
CA ALA A 359 -6.54 1.02 -12.32
C ALA A 359 -7.94 0.98 -12.96
N ASP A 360 -8.20 1.80 -13.98
CA ASP A 360 -9.46 1.83 -14.73
C ASP A 360 -9.73 0.50 -15.40
N LYS A 361 -8.77 -0.02 -16.18
CA LYS A 361 -8.94 -1.31 -16.85
C LYS A 361 -9.19 -2.44 -15.86
N ARG A 362 -8.55 -2.42 -14.69
CA ARG A 362 -8.80 -3.39 -13.63
C ARG A 362 -10.20 -3.25 -13.05
N ARG A 363 -10.67 -2.02 -12.81
CA ARG A 363 -12.03 -1.75 -12.34
C ARG A 363 -13.08 -2.22 -13.35
N GLU A 364 -12.91 -1.90 -14.63
CA GLU A 364 -13.78 -2.33 -15.71
C GLU A 364 -13.86 -3.86 -15.81
N LYS A 365 -12.72 -4.55 -15.79
CA LYS A 365 -12.68 -6.02 -15.82
C LYS A 365 -13.35 -6.63 -14.60
N ASN A 366 -13.13 -6.07 -13.41
CA ASN A 366 -13.79 -6.55 -12.19
C ASN A 366 -15.30 -6.37 -12.27
N LYS A 367 -15.76 -5.22 -12.76
CA LYS A 367 -17.19 -4.94 -12.96
C LYS A 367 -17.82 -5.91 -13.94
N LYS A 368 -17.16 -6.14 -15.09
CA LYS A 368 -17.59 -7.13 -16.08
C LYS A 368 -17.67 -8.54 -15.48
N VAL A 369 -16.61 -8.96 -14.77
CA VAL A 369 -16.59 -10.27 -14.10
C VAL A 369 -17.72 -10.39 -13.07
N ALA A 370 -17.94 -9.39 -12.22
CA ALA A 370 -18.97 -9.45 -11.20
C ALA A 370 -20.39 -9.43 -11.79
N GLN A 371 -20.59 -8.80 -12.95
CA GLN A 371 -21.88 -8.80 -13.67
C GLN A 371 -22.15 -10.10 -14.43
N GLU A 372 -21.11 -10.68 -15.04
CA GLU A 372 -21.20 -11.95 -15.80
C GLU A 372 -21.17 -13.17 -14.89
N PHE A 373 -20.64 -13.03 -13.67
CA PHE A 373 -20.71 -14.05 -12.65
C PHE A 373 -22.16 -14.12 -12.19
N GLU A 374 -22.95 -14.98 -12.84
CA GLU A 374 -24.27 -15.37 -12.36
C GLU A 374 -24.07 -15.88 -10.93
N MET A 375 -24.42 -15.04 -9.94
CA MET A 375 -24.42 -15.40 -8.53
C MET A 375 -25.60 -16.37 -8.31
N GLU A 376 -25.52 -17.56 -8.90
CA GLU A 376 -26.47 -18.67 -8.72
C GLU A 376 -26.39 -19.26 -7.29
N SER A 377 -25.43 -18.80 -6.49
CA SER A 377 -25.17 -19.25 -5.14
C SER A 377 -25.85 -18.40 -4.05
N GLU A 378 -25.62 -18.81 -2.81
CA GLU A 378 -25.97 -18.04 -1.62
C GLU A 378 -25.15 -16.73 -1.49
N LEU A 379 -24.15 -16.46 -2.35
CA LEU A 379 -23.42 -15.19 -2.35
C LEU A 379 -24.34 -14.06 -2.84
N VAL A 380 -24.88 -13.29 -1.90
CA VAL A 380 -25.89 -12.26 -2.19
C VAL A 380 -25.29 -10.88 -2.43
N ARG A 381 -24.08 -10.63 -1.93
CA ARG A 381 -23.37 -9.36 -2.10
C ARG A 381 -21.88 -9.57 -2.28
N LEU A 382 -21.29 -8.79 -3.18
CA LEU A 382 -19.86 -8.64 -3.35
C LEU A 382 -19.46 -7.17 -3.22
N ASN A 383 -18.51 -6.89 -2.33
CA ASN A 383 -17.91 -5.59 -2.11
C ASN A 383 -16.45 -5.61 -2.61
N ILE A 384 -16.06 -4.64 -3.43
CA ILE A 384 -14.71 -4.49 -3.94
C ILE A 384 -14.17 -3.13 -3.49
N HIS A 385 -13.17 -3.17 -2.62
CA HIS A 385 -12.50 -2.01 -2.06
C HIS A 385 -11.20 -1.75 -2.82
N TYR A 386 -11.12 -0.62 -3.50
CA TYR A 386 -9.92 -0.16 -4.19
C TYR A 386 -9.20 0.84 -3.30
N LEU A 387 -7.96 0.52 -2.92
CA LEU A 387 -7.17 1.28 -1.96
C LEU A 387 -6.02 2.01 -2.66
N LEU A 388 -5.98 3.33 -2.50
CA LEU A 388 -4.89 4.19 -2.95
C LEU A 388 -4.16 4.76 -1.75
N THR A 389 -2.93 4.31 -1.52
CA THR A 389 -2.08 4.90 -0.49
C THR A 389 -1.32 6.10 -1.04
N ARG A 390 -1.29 7.20 -0.29
CA ARG A 390 -0.61 8.45 -0.68
C ARG A 390 0.50 8.80 0.32
N ILE A 391 1.58 9.36 -0.21
CA ILE A 391 2.65 9.97 0.58
C ILE A 391 2.54 11.47 0.36
N GLU A 392 2.03 12.16 1.38
CA GLU A 392 1.78 13.59 1.37
C GLU A 392 2.80 14.34 2.24
N GLU A 393 2.97 15.64 1.98
CA GLU A 393 3.93 16.47 2.74
C GLU A 393 3.43 16.87 4.12
N ASN A 394 2.10 16.99 4.25
CA ASN A 394 1.45 17.54 5.44
C ASN A 394 0.75 16.49 6.30
N HIS A 395 0.75 15.22 5.86
CA HIS A 395 0.11 14.12 6.56
C HIS A 395 1.11 12.98 6.73
N SER A 396 1.13 12.38 7.92
CA SER A 396 1.96 11.22 8.28
C SER A 396 1.60 9.97 7.47
N TRP A 397 0.33 9.85 7.07
CA TRP A 397 -0.24 8.80 6.25
C TRP A 397 -1.52 9.30 5.59
N MET A 398 -1.91 8.69 4.47
CA MET A 398 -3.19 8.94 3.80
C MET A 398 -3.56 7.74 2.94
N VAL A 399 -4.83 7.34 2.98
CA VAL A 399 -5.40 6.30 2.11
C VAL A 399 -6.76 6.75 1.63
N ASP A 400 -7.03 6.54 0.34
CA ASP A 400 -8.36 6.69 -0.23
C ASP A 400 -8.95 5.31 -0.51
N GLU A 401 -10.26 5.18 -0.29
CA GLU A 401 -11.04 3.98 -0.61
C GLU A 401 -12.07 4.32 -1.69
N THR A 402 -12.13 3.51 -2.74
CA THR A 402 -13.30 3.44 -3.63
C THR A 402 -13.97 2.10 -3.45
N LEU A 403 -15.28 2.12 -3.18
CA LEU A 403 -16.07 0.93 -2.95
C LEU A 403 -17.05 0.71 -4.11
N ASP A 404 -16.83 -0.35 -4.87
CA ASP A 404 -17.82 -0.89 -5.80
C ASP A 404 -18.56 -2.06 -5.14
N TYR A 405 -19.85 -2.21 -5.42
CA TYR A 405 -20.63 -3.33 -4.90
C TYR A 405 -21.59 -3.91 -5.94
N PHE A 406 -21.87 -5.20 -5.78
CA PHE A 406 -22.76 -5.99 -6.63
C PHE A 406 -23.69 -6.80 -5.73
N CYS A 407 -24.96 -6.91 -6.10
CA CYS A 407 -25.95 -7.68 -5.36
C CYS A 407 -26.67 -8.64 -6.32
N SER A 408 -27.06 -9.82 -5.83
CA SER A 408 -27.83 -10.79 -6.61
C SER A 408 -29.24 -10.31 -6.95
N ASN A 409 -29.81 -9.43 -6.11
CA ASN A 409 -31.01 -8.66 -6.42
C ASN A 409 -31.03 -7.32 -5.66
N ASP A 410 -31.98 -6.44 -6.01
CA ASP A 410 -32.11 -5.12 -5.39
C ASP A 410 -32.55 -5.15 -3.91
N LEU A 411 -33.25 -6.20 -3.47
CA LEU A 411 -33.73 -6.31 -2.09
C LEU A 411 -32.57 -6.49 -1.10
N VAL A 412 -31.49 -7.16 -1.52
CA VAL A 412 -30.28 -7.34 -0.70
C VAL A 412 -29.73 -6.00 -0.19
N LYS A 413 -29.88 -4.91 -0.96
CA LYS A 413 -29.40 -3.57 -0.58
C LYS A 413 -30.04 -3.04 0.71
N TYR A 414 -31.23 -3.53 1.06
CA TYR A 414 -31.98 -3.13 2.24
C TYR A 414 -31.82 -4.10 3.42
N ILE A 415 -31.29 -5.30 3.18
CA ILE A 415 -31.17 -6.37 4.20
C ILE A 415 -29.72 -6.50 4.68
N VAL A 416 -28.77 -6.50 3.74
CA VAL A 416 -27.34 -6.57 4.03
C VAL A 416 -26.79 -5.14 3.89
N PRO A 417 -26.02 -4.62 4.85
CA PRO A 417 -25.52 -3.25 4.82
C PRO A 417 -24.28 -3.14 3.94
N LEU A 418 -24.09 -1.97 3.32
CA LEU A 418 -22.84 -1.68 2.62
C LEU A 418 -21.82 -1.24 3.67
N VAL A 419 -20.68 -1.93 3.75
CA VAL A 419 -19.66 -1.68 4.77
C VAL A 419 -18.37 -1.24 4.10
N GLN A 420 -17.90 -0.05 4.45
CA GLN A 420 -16.59 0.49 4.06
C GLN A 420 -15.50 -0.03 5.00
N ILE A 421 -14.24 0.00 4.56
CA ILE A 421 -13.11 -0.28 5.45
C ILE A 421 -12.90 0.91 6.38
N PHE A 422 -12.99 2.13 5.86
CA PHE A 422 -12.78 3.36 6.62
C PHE A 422 -14.06 4.22 6.68
N PRO A 423 -15.06 3.84 7.49
CA PRO A 423 -16.37 4.52 7.53
C PRO A 423 -16.31 5.98 8.01
N ASP A 424 -15.28 6.35 8.77
CA ASP A 424 -15.08 7.73 9.26
C ASP A 424 -14.30 8.62 8.27
N ALA A 425 -13.95 8.09 7.09
CA ALA A 425 -13.23 8.86 6.08
C ALA A 425 -14.09 9.99 5.48
N ILE A 426 -13.42 11.04 4.99
CA ILE A 426 -14.09 12.12 4.28
C ILE A 426 -14.66 11.59 2.96
N ILE A 427 -15.96 11.80 2.73
CA ILE A 427 -16.64 11.35 1.51
C ILE A 427 -16.52 12.41 0.42
N PHE A 428 -15.97 12.02 -0.73
CA PHE A 428 -15.95 12.84 -1.94
C PHE A 428 -17.23 12.60 -2.77
N ASN A 429 -18.14 13.56 -2.78
CA ASN A 429 -19.41 13.49 -3.52
C ASN A 429 -19.24 13.85 -5.02
N ASN A 430 -18.40 13.12 -5.76
CA ASN A 430 -18.10 13.45 -7.16
C ASN A 430 -18.05 12.26 -8.13
N ASP A 431 -18.50 11.06 -7.74
CA ASP A 431 -18.51 9.80 -8.53
C ASP A 431 -17.17 9.35 -9.13
N LEU A 432 -16.09 10.10 -8.87
CA LEU A 432 -14.76 9.77 -9.33
C LEU A 432 -14.14 8.73 -8.38
N PRO A 433 -13.44 7.71 -8.90
CA PRO A 433 -12.69 6.82 -8.03
C PRO A 433 -11.46 7.55 -7.44
N ALA A 434 -10.89 6.94 -6.40
CA ALA A 434 -9.79 7.45 -5.59
C ALA A 434 -8.62 8.00 -6.42
N TRP A 435 -8.22 7.31 -7.49
CA TRP A 435 -7.11 7.72 -8.33
C TRP A 435 -7.36 8.98 -9.15
N TYR A 436 -8.60 9.44 -9.29
CA TYR A 436 -8.93 10.74 -9.91
C TYR A 436 -9.15 11.87 -8.89
N GLN A 437 -9.09 11.57 -7.58
CA GLN A 437 -9.17 12.58 -6.52
C GLN A 437 -7.85 13.35 -6.40
N LYS A 438 -7.95 14.66 -6.15
CA LYS A 438 -6.81 15.59 -6.03
C LYS A 438 -6.65 16.12 -4.62
#